data_AF-A0A3M2A850-F1
#
_entry.id   AF-A0A3M2A850-F1
#
_cell.length_a   1.000
_cell.length_b   1.000
_cell.length_c   1.000
_cell.angle_alpha   90.00
_cell.angle_beta   90.00
_cell.angle_gamma   90.00
#
_symmetry.space_group_name_H-M   'P 1'
#
loop_
_entity.id
_entity.type
_entity.pdbx_description
1 polymer ?
#
loop_
_entity_poly.entity_id
_entity_poly.type
_entity_poly.pdbx_seq_one_letter_code
_entity_poly.pdbx_strand_id
1 'polypeptide(L)' 'MKDRLSWDIKLQELIQECKQAKEVLSKYGYTKLEEEDIEDIVIDKLTLKGFCRLVDLDEESQEKLWQEILDLYKRSEE' A
#
# COMPACT_ATOMS: atom_id res chain seq x y z
N MET A 1 -4.24 0.47 -18.24
CA MET A 1 -3.09 -0.27 -17.68
C MET A 1 -3.60 -1.51 -16.93
N LYS A 2 -4.05 -2.54 -17.65
CA LYS A 2 -4.91 -3.59 -17.06
C LYS A 2 -4.20 -4.70 -16.28
N ASP A 3 -2.87 -4.75 -16.23
CA ASP A 3 -2.18 -6.02 -15.96
C ASP A 3 -1.24 -6.13 -14.75
N ARG A 4 -1.07 -5.14 -13.85
CA ARG A 4 -0.01 -5.31 -12.81
C ARG A 4 -0.28 -4.88 -11.38
N LEU A 5 -1.49 -4.43 -11.02
CA LEU A 5 -1.76 -4.28 -9.60
C LEU A 5 -1.92 -5.68 -8.99
N SER A 6 -0.99 -6.04 -8.12
CA SER A 6 -0.95 -7.31 -7.40
C SER A 6 -0.47 -7.08 -5.98
N TRP A 7 -0.69 -8.05 -5.11
CA TRP A 7 -0.14 -8.03 -3.75
C TRP A 7 1.39 -7.94 -3.70
N ASP A 8 2.09 -8.31 -4.78
CA ASP A 8 3.54 -8.28 -4.87
C ASP A 8 4.09 -6.95 -5.41
N ILE A 9 3.23 -5.96 -5.71
CA ILE A 9 3.67 -4.61 -6.08
C ILE A 9 4.52 -3.99 -4.96
N LYS A 10 5.60 -3.29 -5.34
CA LYS A 10 6.42 -2.53 -4.38
C LYS A 10 5.64 -1.33 -3.84
N LEU A 11 5.74 -1.06 -2.54
CA LEU A 11 5.08 0.11 -1.95
C LEU A 11 5.57 1.41 -2.57
N GLN A 12 6.87 1.52 -2.82
CA GLN A 12 7.45 2.70 -3.48
C GLN A 12 6.84 2.91 -4.88
N GLU A 13 6.69 1.85 -5.68
CA GLU A 13 6.07 1.91 -7.01
C GLU A 13 4.60 2.32 -6.91
N LEU A 14 3.85 1.68 -6.02
CA LEU A 14 2.44 1.98 -5.74
C LEU A 14 2.22 3.47 -5.40
N ILE A 15 3.06 4.05 -4.53
CA ILE A 15 2.94 5.44 -4.08
C ILE A 15 3.40 6.42 -5.17
N GLN A 16 4.40 6.06 -5.98
CA GLN A 16 4.86 6.88 -7.10
C GLN A 16 3.81 6.96 -8.22
N GLU A 17 3.17 5.84 -8.54
CA GLU A 17 2.09 5.79 -9.53
C GLU A 17 0.81 6.47 -9.02
N CYS A 18 0.47 6.26 -7.76
CA CYS A 18 -0.73 6.82 -7.14
C CYS A 18 -0.39 7.42 -5.76
N LYS A 19 -0.14 8.74 -5.70
CA LYS A 19 0.20 9.42 -4.43
C LYS A 19 -0.86 9.23 -3.34
N GLN A 20 -2.13 9.09 -3.74
CA GLN A 20 -3.25 8.84 -2.82
C GLN A 20 -3.18 7.46 -2.15
N ALA A 21 -2.42 6.51 -2.70
CA ALA A 21 -2.21 5.21 -2.07
C ALA A 21 -1.55 5.35 -0.68
N LYS A 22 -0.67 6.35 -0.47
CA LYS A 22 -0.06 6.61 0.84
C LYS A 22 -1.12 6.97 1.90
N GLU A 23 -2.14 7.74 1.53
CA GLU A 23 -3.25 8.09 2.43
C GLU A 23 -4.08 6.86 2.81
N VAL A 24 -4.33 5.97 1.85
CA VAL A 24 -5.01 4.69 2.12
C VAL A 24 -4.15 3.83 3.05
N LEU A 25 -2.89 3.59 2.71
CA LEU A 25 -1.96 2.79 3.52
C LEU A 25 -1.83 3.33 4.96
N SER A 26 -1.90 4.65 5.16
CA SER A 26 -1.88 5.30 6.47
C SER A 26 -3.02 4.86 7.38
N LYS A 27 -4.23 4.63 6.83
CA LYS A 27 -5.37 4.09 7.60
C LYS A 27 -5.11 2.67 8.12
N TYR A 28 -4.22 1.93 7.46
CA TYR A 28 -3.88 0.54 7.75
C TYR A 28 -2.52 0.39 8.44
N GLY A 29 -1.96 1.46 8.99
CA GLY A 29 -0.76 1.38 9.83
C GLY A 29 0.55 1.81 9.18
N TYR A 30 0.52 2.40 7.98
CA TYR A 30 1.71 2.99 7.37
C TYR A 30 2.33 4.12 8.21
N THR A 31 1.52 4.86 8.97
CA THR A 31 2.00 5.92 9.88
C THR A 31 3.02 5.41 10.89
N LYS A 32 2.96 4.12 11.28
CA LYS A 32 3.94 3.51 12.17
C LYS A 32 5.35 3.52 11.59
N LEU A 33 5.48 3.40 10.26
CA LEU A 33 6.78 3.44 9.58
C LEU A 33 7.41 4.84 9.64
N GLU A 34 6.57 5.87 9.61
CA GLU A 34 6.97 7.28 9.75
C GLU A 34 7.33 7.60 11.21
N GLU A 35 6.50 7.15 12.15
CA GLU A 35 6.71 7.35 13.59
C GLU A 35 7.98 6.67 14.12
N GLU A 36 8.33 5.50 13.56
CA GLU A 36 9.54 4.76 13.90
C GLU A 36 10.78 5.18 13.10
N ASP A 37 10.66 6.16 12.19
CA ASP A 37 11.75 6.65 11.33
C ASP A 37 12.41 5.54 10.48
N ILE A 38 11.59 4.57 10.03
CA ILE A 38 12.03 3.43 9.23
C ILE A 38 11.53 3.45 7.79
N GLU A 39 10.63 4.38 7.42
CA GLU A 39 10.03 4.48 6.08
C GLU A 39 11.09 4.39 4.98
N ASP A 40 12.11 5.25 5.01
CA ASP A 40 13.17 5.33 3.99
C ASP A 40 14.00 4.04 3.86
N ILE A 41 14.01 3.21 4.90
CA ILE A 41 14.78 1.95 4.93
C ILE A 41 13.96 0.81 4.33
N VAL A 42 12.64 0.82 4.52
CA VAL A 42 11.76 -0.31 4.22
C VAL A 42 10.94 -0.11 2.94
N ILE A 43 10.61 1.13 2.56
CA ILE A 43 9.65 1.42 1.49
C ILE A 43 10.06 0.88 0.12
N ASP A 44 11.36 0.87 -0.18
CA ASP A 44 11.94 0.34 -1.42
C ASP A 44 11.95 -1.19 -1.48
N LYS A 45 11.93 -1.84 -0.31
CA LYS A 45 11.97 -3.30 -0.15
C LYS A 45 10.59 -3.90 0.05
N LEU A 46 9.65 -3.17 0.64
CA LEU A 46 8.34 -3.67 1.01
C LEU A 46 7.43 -3.84 -0.20
N THR A 47 6.77 -5.00 -0.28
CA THR A 47 5.59 -5.17 -1.15
C THR A 47 4.33 -4.84 -0.38
N LEU A 48 3.20 -4.65 -1.07
CA LEU A 48 1.90 -4.49 -0.40
C LEU A 48 1.56 -5.69 0.51
N LYS A 49 1.88 -6.91 0.09
CA LYS A 49 1.75 -8.11 0.92
C LYS A 49 2.69 -8.10 2.13
N GLY A 50 3.93 -7.65 1.92
CA GLY A 50 4.93 -7.51 2.98
C GLY A 50 4.50 -6.49 4.03
N PHE A 51 3.89 -5.40 3.58
CA PHE A 51 3.27 -4.39 4.42
C PHE A 51 2.21 -4.99 5.33
N CYS A 52 1.21 -5.69 4.78
CA CYS A 52 0.15 -6.30 5.56
C CYS A 52 0.69 -7.21 6.68
N ARG A 53 1.77 -7.94 6.41
CA ARG A 53 2.45 -8.79 7.40
C ARG A 53 3.21 -7.98 8.45
N LEU A 54 3.90 -6.91 8.03
CA LEU A 54 4.70 -6.07 8.91
C LEU A 54 3.82 -5.37 9.96
N VAL A 55 2.66 -4.86 9.54
CA VAL A 55 1.71 -4.17 10.42
C VAL A 55 0.68 -5.08 11.08
N ASP A 56 0.78 -6.39 10.84
CA ASP A 56 -0.10 -7.44 11.37
C ASP A 56 -1.60 -7.20 11.06
N LEU A 57 -1.91 -6.93 9.78
CA LEU A 57 -3.29 -6.81 9.32
C LEU A 57 -3.96 -8.17 9.25
N ASP A 58 -5.16 -8.26 9.81
CA ASP A 58 -6.05 -9.40 9.64
C ASP A 58 -6.61 -9.50 8.21
N GLU A 59 -7.19 -10.65 7.87
CA GLU A 59 -7.70 -10.93 6.53
C GLU A 59 -8.78 -9.94 6.08
N GLU A 60 -9.69 -9.57 6.99
CA GLU A 60 -10.75 -8.58 6.70
C GLU A 60 -10.16 -7.20 6.36
N SER A 61 -9.15 -6.73 7.11
CA SER A 61 -8.51 -5.46 6.82
C SER A 61 -7.67 -5.51 5.54
N GLN A 62 -7.04 -6.65 5.25
CA GLN A 62 -6.34 -6.84 3.97
C GLN A 62 -7.30 -6.74 2.78
N GLU A 63 -8.48 -7.37 2.85
CA GLU A 63 -9.48 -7.26 1.80
C GLU A 63 -9.96 -5.81 1.60
N LYS A 64 -10.22 -5.07 2.69
CA LYS A 64 -10.63 -3.66 2.62
C LYS A 64 -9.53 -2.78 2.02
N LEU A 65 -8.29 -2.94 2.47
CA LEU A 65 -7.12 -2.26 1.90
C LEU A 65 -7.04 -2.51 0.39
N TRP A 66 -7.17 -3.76 -0.03
CA TRP A 66 -7.12 -4.12 -1.44
C TRP A 66 -8.20 -3.44 -2.27
N GLN A 67 -9.45 -3.43 -1.77
CA GLN A 67 -10.54 -2.75 -2.46
C GLN A 67 -10.30 -1.23 -2.56
N GLU A 68 -9.83 -0.57 -1.49
CA GLU A 68 -9.52 0.86 -1.55
C GLU A 68 -8.41 1.17 -2.56
N ILE A 69 -7.36 0.34 -2.63
CA ILE A 69 -6.29 0.50 -3.62
C ILE A 69 -6.83 0.26 -5.04
N LEU A 70 -7.64 -0.78 -5.27
CA LEU A 70 -8.26 -1.03 -6.57
C LEU A 70 -9.14 0.14 -7.01
N ASP A 71 -9.94 0.69 -6.10
CA ASP A 71 -10.83 1.81 -6.41
C ASP A 71 -10.06 3.10 -6.69
N LEU A 72 -8.94 3.33 -6.00
CA LEU A 72 -8.02 4.42 -6.34
C LEU A 72 -7.48 4.29 -7.77
N TYR A 73 -7.02 3.10 -8.15
CA TYR A 73 -6.50 2.87 -9.50
C TYR A 73 -7.55 3.08 -10.59
N LYS A 74 -8.78 2.60 -10.37
CA LYS A 74 -9.89 2.83 -11.32
C LYS A 74 -10.16 4.33 -11.53
N ARG A 75 -10.18 5.12 -10.44
CA ARG A 75 -10.41 6.57 -10.50
C ARG A 75 -9.28 7.33 -11.17
N SER A 76 -8.06 6.81 -11.13
CA SER A 76 -6.90 7.43 -11.78
C SER A 76 -6.86 7.18 -13.30
N GLU A 77 -7.65 6.24 -13.81
CA GLU A 77 -7.79 5.96 -15.26
C GLU A 77 -8.95 6.74 -15.92
N GLU A 78 -9.77 7.47 -15.13
CA GLU A 78 -10.85 8.36 -15.59
C GLU A 78 -10.40 9.82 -15.72
#